data_AF-A0AAV3UJ29-F1
#
_entry.id   AF-A0AAV3UJ29-F1
#
_cell.length_a   1.000
_cell.length_b   1.000
_cell.length_c   1.000
_cell.angle_alpha   90.00
_cell.angle_beta   90.00
_cell.angle_gamma   90.00
#
_symmetry.space_group_name_H-M   'P 1'
#
loop_
_entity.id
_entity.type
_entity.pdbx_description
1 polymer ?
#
loop_
_entity_poly.entity_id
_entity_poly.type
_entity_poly.pdbx_seq_one_letter_code
_entity_poly.pdbx_strand_id
1 'polypeptide(L)'
;MGDQSYGKETVTLLVEHAAEHDVYWVEEPVDPDDYAGYRALSGNGVSLAGGESEESAEGLLELGKTDAVDYLQGDVRHHGGFSGSWLPWSSATNETSRSSHTTSGRDSG
;
A
#
# COMPACT_ATOMS: atom_id res chain seq x y z
N MET A 1 -16.29 -9.13 -8.19
CA MET A 1 -16.83 -8.13 -7.26
C MET A 1 -17.40 -6.98 -8.06
N GLY A 2 -18.51 -6.36 -7.63
CA GLY A 2 -19.18 -5.29 -8.39
C GLY A 2 -18.46 -3.95 -8.31
N ASP A 3 -18.77 -3.06 -9.26
CA ASP A 3 -18.35 -1.66 -9.39
C ASP A 3 -18.90 -0.79 -8.23
N GLN A 4 -18.42 -1.02 -7.02
CA GLN A 4 -18.74 -0.23 -5.81
C GLN A 4 -17.52 0.55 -5.33
N SER A 5 -16.64 0.92 -6.26
CA SER A 5 -15.46 1.73 -5.98
C SER A 5 -15.89 3.16 -5.70
N TYR A 6 -15.39 3.76 -4.62
CA TYR A 6 -15.60 5.19 -4.37
C TYR A 6 -14.84 6.02 -5.41
N GLY A 7 -15.38 7.19 -5.77
CA GLY A 7 -14.66 8.16 -6.60
C GLY A 7 -13.38 8.66 -5.93
N LYS A 8 -12.41 9.11 -6.72
CA LYS A 8 -11.06 9.50 -6.24
C LYS A 8 -11.12 10.52 -5.11
N GLU A 9 -12.00 11.51 -5.22
CA GLU A 9 -12.17 12.55 -4.18
C GLU A 9 -12.63 11.95 -2.85
N THR A 10 -13.55 10.97 -2.89
CA THR A 10 -14.03 10.31 -1.67
C THR A 10 -12.94 9.44 -1.05
N VAL A 11 -12.17 8.72 -1.87
CA VAL A 11 -11.02 7.94 -1.40
C VAL A 11 -9.99 8.83 -0.72
N THR A 12 -9.62 9.96 -1.33
CA THR A 12 -8.68 10.91 -0.72
C THR A 12 -9.18 11.41 0.64
N LEU A 13 -10.45 11.81 0.74
CA LEU A 13 -11.04 12.24 2.01
C LEU A 13 -11.00 11.13 3.08
N LEU A 14 -11.24 9.88 2.70
CA LEU A 14 -11.17 8.75 3.63
C LEU A 14 -9.75 8.49 4.11
N VAL A 15 -8.75 8.61 3.24
CA VAL A 15 -7.33 8.45 3.58
C VAL A 15 -6.88 9.56 4.54
N GLU A 16 -7.23 10.81 4.26
CA GLU A 16 -6.92 11.95 5.14
C GLU A 16 -7.60 11.77 6.51
N HIS A 17 -8.87 11.37 6.53
CA HIS A 17 -9.59 11.13 7.77
C HIS A 17 -9.02 9.94 8.56
N ALA A 18 -8.56 8.88 7.89
CA ALA A 18 -7.88 7.78 8.54
C ALA A 18 -6.59 8.23 9.24
N ALA A 19 -5.84 9.16 8.63
CA ALA A 19 -4.66 9.77 9.24
C ALA A 19 -5.00 10.58 10.49
N GLU A 20 -6.11 11.33 10.49
CA GLU A 20 -6.58 12.08 11.67
C GLU A 20 -6.96 11.18 12.85
N HIS A 21 -7.27 9.91 12.59
CA HIS A 21 -7.73 8.93 13.56
C HIS A 21 -6.66 7.91 13.98
N ASP A 22 -5.39 8.16 13.65
CA ASP A 22 -4.27 7.26 13.96
C ASP A 22 -4.50 5.83 13.43
N VAL A 23 -5.20 5.70 12.30
CA VAL A 23 -5.35 4.41 11.60
C VAL A 23 -3.97 3.96 11.14
N TYR A 24 -3.68 2.67 11.34
CA TYR A 24 -2.33 2.15 11.12
C TYR A 24 -1.99 1.99 9.62
N TRP A 25 -2.93 1.52 8.81
CA TRP A 25 -2.84 1.57 7.34
C TRP A 25 -4.22 1.64 6.68
N VAL A 26 -4.25 2.10 5.43
CA VAL A 26 -5.39 1.94 4.52
C VAL A 26 -5.05 0.90 3.45
N GLU A 27 -5.91 -0.11 3.32
CA GLU A 27 -5.72 -1.25 2.42
C GLU A 27 -6.49 -1.06 1.12
N GLU A 28 -5.80 -1.32 0.00
CA GLU A 28 -6.32 -1.25 -1.38
C GLU A 28 -7.29 -0.07 -1.65
N PRO A 29 -6.84 1.19 -1.42
CA PRO A 29 -7.72 2.38 -1.55
C PRO A 29 -8.14 2.66 -3.00
N VAL A 30 -7.41 2.12 -3.97
CA VAL A 30 -7.66 2.24 -5.41
C VAL A 30 -7.46 0.87 -6.06
N ASP A 31 -7.91 0.75 -7.31
CA ASP A 31 -7.71 -0.48 -8.10
C ASP A 31 -6.22 -0.90 -8.11
N PRO A 32 -5.93 -2.22 -8.08
CA PRO A 32 -4.56 -2.72 -7.94
C PRO A 32 -3.63 -2.24 -9.06
N ASP A 33 -4.15 -2.00 -10.27
CA ASP A 33 -3.38 -1.48 -11.41
C ASP A 33 -3.30 0.07 -11.45
N ASP A 34 -4.00 0.81 -10.58
CA ASP A 34 -3.90 2.28 -10.47
C ASP A 34 -2.69 2.70 -9.60
N TYR A 35 -1.49 2.37 -10.06
CA TYR A 35 -0.23 2.79 -9.45
C TYR A 35 -0.08 4.31 -9.31
N ALA A 36 -0.75 5.08 -10.18
CA ALA A 36 -0.76 6.53 -10.08
C ALA A 36 -1.64 7.01 -8.91
N GLY A 37 -2.77 6.35 -8.67
CA GLY A 37 -3.65 6.55 -7.52
C GLY A 37 -2.91 6.28 -6.21
N TYR A 38 -2.21 5.14 -6.10
CA TYR A 38 -1.36 4.85 -4.93
C TYR A 38 -0.35 5.96 -4.67
N ARG A 39 0.40 6.40 -5.70
CA ARG A 39 1.37 7.50 -5.55
C ARG A 39 0.74 8.82 -5.15
N ALA A 40 -0.47 9.12 -5.64
CA ALA A 40 -1.19 10.33 -5.29
C ALA A 40 -1.68 10.33 -3.83
N LEU A 41 -1.96 9.15 -3.28
CA LEU A 41 -2.43 8.98 -1.90
C LEU A 41 -1.27 8.82 -0.89
N SER A 42 -0.08 8.43 -1.36
CA SER A 42 1.10 8.27 -0.52
C SER A 42 1.53 9.60 0.10
N GLY A 43 1.97 9.56 1.37
CA GLY A 43 2.42 10.73 2.11
C GLY A 43 1.31 11.57 2.76
N ASN A 44 0.04 11.13 2.71
CA ASN A 44 -1.09 11.81 3.37
C ASN A 44 -1.21 11.51 4.88
N GLY A 45 -0.11 11.12 5.54
CA GLY A 45 -0.06 10.92 7.00
C GLY A 45 -0.53 9.56 7.51
N VAL A 46 -1.07 8.70 6.66
CA VAL A 46 -1.38 7.29 6.95
C VAL A 46 -0.63 6.37 5.99
N SER A 47 -0.20 5.21 6.47
CA SER A 47 0.47 4.22 5.63
C SER A 47 -0.51 3.54 4.68
N LEU A 48 -0.01 3.15 3.50
CA LEU A 48 -0.80 2.39 2.52
C LEU A 48 -0.38 0.92 2.51
N ALA A 49 -1.36 0.03 2.32
CA ALA A 49 -1.17 -1.40 2.17
C ALA A 49 -1.87 -1.91 0.90
N GLY A 50 -1.31 -2.90 0.22
CA GLY A 50 -1.93 -3.47 -0.99
C GLY A 50 -1.13 -4.58 -1.64
N GLY A 51 -1.72 -5.18 -2.68
CA GLY A 51 -1.12 -6.27 -3.47
C GLY A 51 -1.70 -7.65 -3.18
N GLU A 52 -2.81 -7.75 -2.44
CA GLU A 52 -3.54 -9.02 -2.32
C GLU A 52 -4.29 -9.37 -3.61
N SER A 53 -4.77 -8.33 -4.30
CA SER A 53 -5.48 -8.41 -5.59
C SER A 53 -4.54 -8.48 -6.80
N GLU A 54 -3.22 -8.43 -6.61
CA GLU A 54 -2.25 -8.63 -7.69
C GLU A 54 -2.26 -10.10 -8.15
N GLU A 55 -2.50 -10.32 -9.43
CA GLU A 55 -2.64 -11.67 -10.01
C GLU A 55 -1.29 -12.34 -10.30
N SER A 56 -0.18 -11.58 -10.21
CA SER A 56 1.16 -12.05 -10.58
C SER A 56 2.25 -11.48 -9.68
N ALA A 57 3.35 -12.23 -9.54
CA ALA A 57 4.48 -11.80 -8.71
C ALA A 57 5.19 -10.58 -9.29
N GLU A 58 5.14 -10.44 -10.61
CA GLU A 58 5.58 -9.27 -11.35
C GLU A 58 4.75 -8.03 -10.99
N GLY A 59 3.42 -8.13 -10.94
CA GLY A 59 2.55 -7.03 -10.54
C GLY A 59 2.83 -6.56 -9.11
N LEU A 60 2.95 -7.51 -8.17
CA LEU A 60 3.35 -7.22 -6.79
C LEU A 60 4.72 -6.52 -6.69
N LEU A 61 5.69 -6.92 -7.53
CA LEU A 61 6.99 -6.26 -7.64
C LEU A 61 6.88 -4.83 -8.17
N GLU A 62 6.09 -4.60 -9.21
CA GLU A 62 5.87 -3.26 -9.77
C GLU A 62 5.18 -2.34 -8.77
N LEU A 63 4.19 -2.84 -8.01
CA LEU A 63 3.58 -2.10 -6.91
C LEU A 63 4.64 -1.70 -5.87
N GLY A 64 5.52 -2.63 -5.48
CA GLY A 64 6.61 -2.35 -4.55
C GLY A 64 7.58 -1.27 -5.03
N LYS A 65 7.91 -1.25 -6.33
CA LYS A 65 8.80 -0.25 -6.93
C LYS A 65 8.21 1.16 -6.98
N THR A 66 6.91 1.32 -6.71
CA THR A 66 6.29 2.65 -6.70
C THR A 66 6.68 3.48 -5.49
N ASP A 67 7.23 2.86 -4.43
CA ASP A 67 7.46 3.44 -3.10
C ASP A 67 6.19 4.08 -2.49
N ALA A 68 5.01 3.77 -3.03
CA ALA A 68 3.74 4.35 -2.57
C ALA A 68 3.08 3.53 -1.45
N VAL A 69 3.44 2.25 -1.34
CA VAL A 69 2.86 1.28 -0.40
C VAL A 69 3.91 0.90 0.64
N ASP A 70 3.58 1.07 1.92
CA ASP A 70 4.46 0.72 3.04
C ASP A 70 4.39 -0.79 3.37
N TYR A 71 3.23 -1.41 3.12
CA TYR A 71 2.97 -2.81 3.42
C TYR A 71 2.49 -3.58 2.18
N LEU A 72 3.38 -4.38 1.58
CA LEU A 72 3.01 -5.28 0.49
C LEU A 72 2.35 -6.55 1.02
N GLN A 73 1.15 -6.87 0.51
CA GLN A 73 0.28 -7.96 0.99
C GLN A 73 0.09 -9.07 -0.04
N GLY A 74 1.16 -9.55 -0.68
CA GLY A 74 1.05 -10.60 -1.70
C GLY A 74 0.33 -11.87 -1.23
N ASP A 75 -0.79 -12.24 -1.88
CA ASP A 75 -1.49 -13.50 -1.60
C ASP A 75 -0.71 -14.70 -2.18
N VAL A 76 -0.39 -15.66 -1.31
CA VAL A 76 0.33 -16.91 -1.62
C VAL A 76 -0.33 -17.71 -2.76
N ARG A 77 -1.65 -17.59 -2.95
CA ARG A 77 -2.42 -18.27 -4.01
C ARG A 77 -2.13 -17.72 -5.41
N HIS A 78 -1.94 -16.42 -5.54
CA HIS A 78 -1.67 -15.75 -6.82
C HIS A 78 -0.17 -15.74 -7.14
N HIS A 79 0.68 -15.81 -6.11
CA HIS A 79 2.12 -15.61 -6.23
C HIS A 79 2.94 -16.91 -6.20
N GLY A 80 2.38 -18.05 -6.63
CA GLY A 80 3.16 -19.28 -6.79
C GLY A 80 3.60 -19.97 -5.47
N GLY A 81 2.86 -19.77 -4.38
CA GLY A 81 3.19 -20.34 -3.07
C GLY A 81 4.22 -19.51 -2.29
N PHE A 82 4.62 -19.98 -1.11
CA PHE A 82 5.56 -19.27 -0.22
C PHE A 82 6.83 -18.80 -0.92
N SER A 83 7.39 -19.63 -1.81
CA SER A 83 8.61 -19.32 -2.55
C SER A 83 8.43 -18.17 -3.54
N GLY A 84 7.29 -18.06 -4.19
CA GLY A 84 7.04 -16.97 -5.14
C GLY A 84 6.57 -15.68 -4.48
N SER A 85 6.01 -15.71 -3.26
CA SER A 85 5.81 -14.51 -2.42
C SER A 85 7.12 -13.99 -1.80
N TRP A 86 8.08 -14.88 -1.53
CA TRP A 86 9.34 -14.52 -0.84
C TRP A 86 10.32 -13.72 -1.72
N LEU A 87 10.38 -14.01 -3.02
CA LEU A 87 11.30 -13.35 -3.96
C LEU A 87 10.96 -11.86 -4.19
N PRO A 88 9.68 -11.48 -4.41
CA PRO A 88 9.25 -10.08 -4.43
C PRO A 88 9.54 -9.35 -3.13
N TRP A 89 9.21 -9.96 -1.99
CA TRP A 89 9.42 -9.38 -0.67
C TRP A 89 10.89 -9.07 -0.38
N SER A 90 11.79 -9.99 -0.74
CA SER A 90 13.25 -9.79 -0.59
C SER A 90 13.79 -8.69 -1.50
N SER A 91 13.18 -8.50 -2.67
CA SER A 91 13.60 -7.48 -3.63
C SER A 91 13.11 -6.08 -3.19
N ALA A 92 11.85 -5.98 -2.76
CA ALA A 92 11.28 -4.73 -2.25
C ALA A 92 12.01 -4.25 -0.98
N THR A 93 12.28 -5.14 -0.03
CA THR A 93 12.97 -4.77 1.23
C THR A 93 14.42 -4.29 1.05
N ASN A 94 15.09 -4.68 -0.05
CA ASN A 94 16.44 -4.23 -0.36
C ASN A 94 16.48 -2.83 -0.99
N GLU A 95 15.35 -2.33 -1.51
CA GLU A 95 15.20 -0.95 -2.02
C GLU A 95 14.51 -0.04 -0.98
N THR A 96 13.54 -0.54 -0.21
CA THR A 96 12.74 0.22 0.77
C THR A 96 13.41 0.44 2.13
N SER A 97 14.74 0.28 2.27
CA SER A 97 15.48 0.63 3.51
C SER A 97 15.52 2.15 3.82
N ARG A 98 14.68 2.97 3.17
CA ARG A 98 14.57 4.41 3.42
C ARG A 98 13.12 4.86 3.53
N SER A 99 12.64 4.83 4.76
CA SER A 99 12.04 5.97 5.47
C SER A 99 10.95 5.42 6.38
N SER A 100 11.37 5.03 7.58
CA SER A 100 10.45 5.06 8.72
C SER A 100 9.83 6.45 8.76
N HIS A 101 8.57 6.58 8.34
CA HIS A 101 7.74 7.74 8.67
C HIS A 101 7.64 7.74 10.20
N THR A 102 8.56 8.47 10.83
CA THR A 102 8.44 8.83 12.23
C THR A 102 7.19 9.69 12.33
N THR A 103 6.13 9.14 12.92
CA THR A 103 5.04 9.91 13.51
C THR A 103 5.66 10.84 14.57
N SER A 104 6.19 11.98 14.16
CA SER A 104 6.68 13.02 15.06
C SER A 104 5.45 13.74 15.62
N GLY A 105 4.87 13.16 16.67
CA GLY A 105 3.65 13.65 17.27
C GLY A 105 3.38 13.02 18.65
N ARG A 106 4.44 12.75 19.42
CA ARG A 106 4.32 12.54 20.86
C ARG A 106 5.12 13.63 21.55
N ASP A 107 4.42 14.67 21.98
CA ASP A 107 4.65 15.37 23.25
C ASP A 107 3.72 16.59 23.30
N SER A 108 2.64 16.51 24.08
CA SER A 108 2.35 17.43 25.18
C SER A 108 1.00 17.08 25.81
N GLY A 109 1.06 16.44 26.98
CA GLY A 109 0.07 16.65 28.04
C GLY A 109 0.43 17.86 28.88
#